data_AF-A0A502MSF6-F1
#
_entry.id   AF-A0A502MSF6-F1
#
_cell.length_a   1.000
_cell.length_b   1.000
_cell.length_c   1.000
_cell.angle_alpha   90.00
_cell.angle_beta   90.00
_cell.angle_gamma   90.00
#
_symmetry.space_group_name_H-M   'P 1'
#
loop_
_entity.id
_entity.type
_entity.pdbx_description
1 polymer ?
#
loop_
_entity_poly.entity_id
_entity_poly.type
_entity_poly.pdbx_seq_one_letter_code
_entity_poly.pdbx_strand_id
1 'polypeptide(L)' 'MTSHGEASRDDNEHRDDNEHENAERVRDLAERAGIPSGLALSLILKYGNDPDVLDREAAKLKRDAENAGR' A
#
# COMPACT_ATOMS: atom_id res chain seq x y z
N MET A 1 -51.46 -2.35 10.63
CA MET A 1 -50.60 -1.16 10.77
C MET A 1 -49.20 -1.65 11.04
N THR A 2 -48.34 -1.68 10.01
CA THR A 2 -46.92 -2.03 10.17
C THR A 2 -46.14 -0.72 10.10
N SER A 3 -45.62 -0.28 11.25
CA SER A 3 -44.78 0.91 11.33
C SER A 3 -43.68 0.64 12.33
N HIS A 4 -42.52 0.22 11.85
CA HIS A 4 -41.24 0.81 12.26
C HIS A 4 -40.16 0.32 11.29
N GLY A 5 -39.82 1.20 10.35
CA GLY A 5 -38.48 1.19 9.79
C GLY A 5 -37.58 1.96 10.74
N GLU A 6 -36.41 1.42 11.02
CA GLU A 6 -35.19 2.13 11.40
C GLU A 6 -34.07 1.08 11.28
N ALA A 7 -33.47 1.02 10.09
CA ALA A 7 -32.15 1.59 9.82
C ALA A 7 -31.06 0.65 10.33
N SER A 8 -30.65 -0.26 9.44
CA SER A 8 -29.33 -0.90 9.50
C SER A 8 -28.29 0.20 9.67
N ARG A 9 -27.77 0.38 10.88
CA ARG A 9 -26.58 1.18 11.10
C ARG A 9 -25.42 0.42 10.49
N ASP A 10 -25.06 0.87 9.30
CA ASP A 10 -23.77 0.75 8.63
C ASP A 10 -22.63 0.41 9.62
N ASP A 11 -22.25 -0.86 9.70
CA ASP A 11 -20.99 -1.32 10.30
C ASP A 11 -19.82 -1.04 9.33
N ASN A 12 -19.74 0.17 8.78
CA ASN A 12 -18.79 0.51 7.71
C ASN A 12 -17.84 1.66 8.08
N GLU A 13 -17.65 1.95 9.37
CA GLU A 13 -16.72 2.99 9.83
C GLU A 13 -15.28 2.48 10.08
N HIS A 14 -14.86 1.37 9.47
CA HIS A 14 -13.50 0.87 9.70
C HIS A 14 -12.88 0.21 8.46
N ARG A 15 -12.97 0.86 7.30
CA ARG A 15 -12.30 0.39 6.08
C ARG A 15 -11.46 1.45 5.37
N ASP A 16 -11.78 2.73 5.56
CA ASP A 16 -11.12 3.84 4.86
C ASP A 16 -9.72 4.20 5.38
N ASP A 17 -9.42 3.97 6.66
CA ASP A 17 -8.08 4.27 7.22
C ASP A 17 -6.99 3.43 6.53
N ASN A 18 -7.32 2.19 6.18
CA ASN A 18 -6.35 1.23 5.65
C ASN A 18 -5.95 1.52 4.20
N GLU A 19 -6.84 2.13 3.40
CA GLU A 19 -6.54 2.54 2.02
C GLU A 19 -5.77 3.87 1.96
N HIS A 20 -6.11 4.83 2.83
CA HIS A 20 -5.41 6.12 2.90
C HIS A 20 -4.00 5.99 3.49
N GLU A 21 -3.84 5.24 4.59
CA GLU A 21 -2.52 4.97 5.15
C GLU A 21 -1.61 4.23 4.16
N ASN A 22 -2.19 3.37 3.32
CA ASN A 22 -1.44 2.67 2.29
C ASN A 22 -0.95 3.62 1.18
N ALA A 23 -1.72 4.63 0.80
CA ALA A 23 -1.32 5.59 -0.23
C ALA A 23 -0.10 6.44 0.19
N GLU A 24 -0.07 6.92 1.43
CA GLU A 24 1.08 7.69 1.93
C GLU A 24 2.34 6.82 2.07
N ARG A 25 2.19 5.57 2.55
CA ARG A 25 3.30 4.61 2.67
C ARG A 25 3.86 4.20 1.31
N VAL A 26 2.99 4.00 0.32
CA VAL A 26 3.40 3.76 -1.07
C VAL A 26 4.19 4.95 -1.61
N ARG A 27 3.74 6.18 -1.32
CA ARG A 27 4.44 7.39 -1.75
C ARG A 27 5.82 7.51 -1.09
N ASP A 28 5.90 7.37 0.23
CA ASP A 28 7.17 7.42 0.97
C ASP A 28 8.17 6.38 0.45
N LEU A 29 7.76 5.12 0.31
CA LEU A 29 8.63 4.05 -0.19
C LEU A 29 9.08 4.32 -1.64
N ALA A 30 8.16 4.78 -2.50
CA ALA A 30 8.48 5.11 -3.89
C ALA A 30 9.51 6.23 -3.99
N GLU A 31 9.35 7.29 -3.20
CA GLU A 31 10.29 8.42 -3.15
C GLU A 31 11.64 8.01 -2.55
N ARG A 32 11.63 7.29 -1.42
CA ARG A 32 12.85 6.91 -0.69
C ARG A 32 13.70 5.91 -1.45
N ALA A 33 13.07 4.90 -2.08
CA ALA A 33 13.78 3.92 -2.88
C ALA A 33 13.99 4.36 -4.34
N GLY A 34 13.31 5.42 -4.79
CA GLY A 34 13.34 5.89 -6.17
C GLY A 34 12.78 4.87 -7.16
N ILE A 35 11.70 4.17 -6.77
CA ILE A 35 11.01 3.16 -7.59
C ILE A 35 9.59 3.64 -7.94
N PRO A 36 8.98 3.13 -9.03
CA PRO A 36 7.59 3.43 -9.36
C PRO A 36 6.60 3.06 -8.24
N SER A 37 5.58 3.88 -8.02
CA SER A 37 4.56 3.67 -6.98
C SER A 37 3.82 2.33 -7.11
N GLY A 38 3.61 1.83 -8.34
CA GLY A 38 3.02 0.50 -8.55
C GLY A 38 3.89 -0.65 -8.01
N LEU A 39 5.22 -0.50 -8.09
CA LEU A 39 6.16 -1.47 -7.53
C LEU A 39 6.22 -1.34 -5.99
N ALA A 40 6.22 -0.12 -5.47
CA ALA A 40 6.12 0.12 -4.03
C ALA A 40 4.85 -0.51 -3.42
N LEU A 41 3.69 -0.33 -4.06
CA LEU A 41 2.44 -0.99 -3.66
C LEU A 41 2.54 -2.52 -3.70
N SER A 42 3.14 -3.07 -4.76
CA SER A 42 3.34 -4.52 -4.88
C SER A 42 4.22 -5.09 -3.76
N LEU A 43 5.26 -4.35 -3.37
CA LEU A 43 6.14 -4.72 -2.27
C LEU A 43 5.40 -4.69 -0.92
N ILE A 44 4.62 -3.64 -0.66
CA ILE A 44 3.82 -3.51 0.57
C ILE A 44 2.77 -4.62 0.66
N LEU A 45 2.09 -4.95 -0.44
CA LEU A 45 1.11 -6.05 -0.47
C LEU A 45 1.77 -7.42 -0.26
N LYS A 46 3.01 -7.60 -0.72
CA LYS A 46 3.71 -8.89 -0.67
C LYS A 46 4.43 -9.13 0.66
N TYR A 47 5.09 -8.10 1.19
CA TYR A 47 5.97 -8.20 2.36
C TYR A 47 5.37 -7.53 3.60
N GLY A 48 4.22 -6.87 3.47
CA GLY A 48 3.64 -6.05 4.53
C GLY A 48 4.35 -4.71 4.67
N ASN A 49 4.18 -4.08 5.83
CA ASN A 49 4.68 -2.75 6.15
C ASN A 49 6.06 -2.76 6.85
N ASP A 50 6.86 -3.79 6.64
CA ASP A 50 8.15 -3.92 7.31
C ASP A 50 9.23 -3.09 6.58
N PRO A 51 9.69 -1.95 7.13
CA PRO A 51 10.49 -0.97 6.38
C PRO A 51 11.85 -1.55 5.94
N ASP A 52 12.49 -2.37 6.77
CA ASP A 52 13.77 -3.02 6.46
C ASP A 52 13.64 -3.99 5.27
N VAL A 53 12.55 -4.75 5.22
CA VAL A 53 12.28 -5.67 4.13
C VAL A 53 11.98 -4.90 2.85
N LEU A 54 11.14 -3.86 2.95
CA LEU A 54 10.74 -3.03 1.82
C LEU A 54 11.95 -2.31 1.21
N ASP A 55 12.83 -1.70 2.00
CA ASP A 55 14.03 -1.03 1.50
C ASP A 55 14.99 -2.01 0.83
N ARG A 56 15.19 -3.19 1.44
CA ARG A 56 16.08 -4.22 0.87
C ARG A 56 15.57 -4.72 -0.47
N GLU A 57 14.29 -5.03 -0.57
CA GLU A 57 13.68 -5.54 -1.80
C GLU A 57 13.59 -4.45 -2.86
N ALA A 58 13.25 -3.22 -2.49
CA ALA A 58 13.26 -2.08 -3.41
C ALA A 58 14.66 -1.79 -3.96
N ALA A 59 15.71 -1.88 -3.13
CA ALA A 59 17.10 -1.73 -3.56
C ALA A 59 17.54 -2.83 -4.52
N LYS A 60 17.12 -4.08 -4.30
CA LYS A 60 17.36 -5.17 -5.26
C LYS A 60 16.68 -4.88 -6.60
N LEU A 61 15.41 -4.46 -6.55
CA LEU A 61 14.60 -4.20 -7.73
C LEU A 61 15.16 -3.05 -8.57
N LYS A 62 15.66 -2.00 -7.91
CA LYS A 62 16.38 -0.90 -8.56
C LYS A 62 17.65 -1.39 -9.27
N ARG A 63 18.48 -2.19 -8.58
CA ARG A 63 19.70 -2.77 -9.17
C ARG A 63 19.42 -3.69 -10.34
N ASP A 64 18.36 -4.48 -10.27
CA ASP A 64 17.93 -5.37 -11.37
C ASP A 64 17.52 -4.55 -12.59
N ALA A 65 16.73 -3.48 -12.38
CA ALA A 65 16.34 -2.55 -13.45
C ALA A 65 17.55 -1.85 -14.09
N GLU A 66 18.56 -1.46 -13.30
CA GLU A 66 19.81 -0.88 -13.81
C GLU A 66 20.68 -1.89 -14.58
N ASN A 67 20.67 -3.18 -14.19
CA ASN A 67 21.44 -4.22 -14.87
C ASN A 67 20.75 -4.78 -16.12
N ALA A 68 19.42 -4.84 -16.15
CA ALA A 68 18.66 -5.36 -17.29
C ALA A 68 18.70 -4.44 -18.53
N GLY A 69 19.16 -3.19 -18.38
CA GLY A 69 19.31 -2.21 -19.46
C GLY A 69 20.68 -2.20 -20.16
N ARG A 70 21.59 -3.12 -19.85
CA ARG A 70 22.96 -3.19 -20.41
C ARG A 70 23.20 -4.46 -21.20
#